data_AF-A0A2X3F0P4-F1
#
_entry.id   AF-A0A2X3F0P4-F1
#
_cell.length_a   1.000
_cell.length_b   1.000
_cell.length_c   1.000
_cell.angle_alpha   90.00
_cell.angle_beta   90.00
_cell.angle_gamma   90.00
#
_symmetry.space_group_name_H-M   'P 1'
#
loop_
_entity.id
_entity.type
_entity.pdbx_description
1 polymer ?
#
loop_
_entity_poly.entity_id
_entity_poly.type
_entity_poly.pdbx_seq_one_letter_code
_entity_poly.pdbx_strand_id
1 'polypeptide(L)'
;MALAGAALIAAGMLFSCTSKAPKSLVTPPNAAAVKAGQAHREPVRGVWLTTVSRLDWPPVGSIIASTPESRITQQKLALIAKLDNLQRLGINTVFFQVKPDGTALWRSDILPWSDMLTGKIGEYPGYDPLQFMLDEAHKRGMKVHAWFNPYRVSVNTKPSTIAELNNTLTQVPASVFVLHRNWIRTRQRSLCSRPGHSRSA
;
A
#
# COMPACT_ATOMS: atom_id res chain seq x y z
N MET A 1 14.83 -2.67 -91.57
CA MET A 1 13.48 -3.08 -91.99
C MET A 1 12.58 -3.06 -90.77
N ALA A 2 11.38 -2.53 -90.96
CA ALA A 2 10.44 -2.07 -89.95
C ALA A 2 9.58 -3.17 -89.29
N LEU A 3 8.79 -2.70 -88.30
CA LEU A 3 7.47 -3.15 -87.79
C LEU A 3 7.52 -3.64 -86.33
N ALA A 4 7.06 -2.81 -85.37
CA ALA A 4 5.67 -2.67 -84.87
C ALA A 4 5.32 -3.82 -83.89
N GLY A 5 4.76 -3.64 -82.70
CA GLY A 5 4.17 -2.52 -81.97
C GLY A 5 3.65 -3.04 -80.62
N ALA A 6 2.62 -2.36 -80.09
CA ALA A 6 1.80 -2.66 -78.89
C ALA A 6 2.27 -2.08 -77.55
N ALA A 7 1.61 -0.98 -77.19
CA ALA A 7 1.47 -0.45 -75.85
C ALA A 7 0.61 -1.38 -74.98
N LEU A 8 0.85 -1.39 -73.66
CA LEU A 8 -0.20 -1.65 -72.66
C LEU A 8 0.19 -1.07 -71.30
N ILE A 9 -0.77 -0.33 -70.76
CA ILE A 9 -0.81 0.40 -69.50
C ILE A 9 -0.92 -0.59 -68.34
N ALA A 10 -0.20 -0.38 -67.24
CA ALA A 10 -0.56 -0.96 -65.94
C ALA A 10 -0.47 0.11 -64.85
N ALA A 11 -1.64 0.54 -64.42
CA ALA A 11 -1.91 1.58 -63.46
C ALA A 11 -1.63 1.12 -62.01
N GLY A 12 -1.64 2.10 -61.11
CA GLY A 12 -1.14 2.01 -59.74
C GLY A 12 -1.74 0.93 -58.84
N MET A 13 -0.93 0.50 -57.89
CA MET A 13 -1.38 -0.08 -56.62
C MET A 13 -0.69 0.68 -55.48
N LEU A 14 -1.22 1.87 -55.17
CA LEU A 14 -1.11 2.39 -53.80
C LEU A 14 -2.15 1.62 -52.99
N PHE A 15 -1.70 0.59 -52.27
CA PHE A 15 -2.53 -0.08 -51.28
C PHE A 15 -2.94 0.95 -50.23
N SER A 16 -4.21 1.39 -50.30
CA SER A 16 -4.87 2.10 -49.21
C SER A 16 -4.92 1.19 -47.99
N CYS A 17 -4.01 1.40 -47.05
CA CYS A 17 -4.20 0.95 -45.68
C CYS A 17 -5.32 1.79 -45.05
N THR A 18 -6.58 1.40 -45.25
CA THR A 18 -7.68 1.92 -44.45
C THR A 18 -7.64 1.25 -43.07
N SER A 19 -6.80 1.75 -42.16
CA SER A 19 -6.92 1.36 -40.76
C SER A 19 -8.14 2.06 -40.17
N LYS A 20 -9.24 1.32 -39.98
CA LYS A 20 -10.29 1.78 -39.06
C LYS A 20 -9.68 1.79 -37.66
N ALA A 21 -9.57 2.96 -37.06
CA ALA A 21 -9.13 3.08 -35.68
C ALA A 21 -10.05 2.24 -34.77
N PRO A 22 -9.49 1.48 -33.80
CA PRO A 22 -10.30 0.70 -32.88
C PRO A 22 -11.22 1.62 -32.09
N LYS A 23 -12.49 1.23 -31.96
CA LYS A 23 -13.46 1.95 -31.13
C LYS A 23 -13.00 1.84 -29.67
N SER A 24 -12.71 2.99 -29.05
CA SER A 24 -12.46 3.06 -27.61
C SER A 24 -13.65 2.50 -26.85
N LEU A 25 -13.42 1.51 -25.99
CA LEU A 25 -14.41 0.96 -25.06
C LEU A 25 -14.54 1.82 -23.78
N VAL A 26 -13.80 2.93 -23.71
CA VAL A 26 -13.87 3.85 -22.57
C VAL A 26 -15.01 4.83 -22.82
N THR A 27 -16.07 4.73 -22.04
CA THR A 27 -17.11 5.76 -21.97
C THR A 27 -16.45 7.09 -21.59
N PRO A 28 -16.56 8.15 -22.42
CA PRO A 28 -16.03 9.45 -22.05
C PRO A 28 -16.73 9.94 -20.78
N PRO A 29 -15.98 10.50 -19.81
CA PRO A 29 -16.57 10.95 -18.56
C PRO A 29 -17.63 12.02 -18.84
N ASN A 30 -18.80 11.89 -18.22
CA ASN A 30 -19.88 12.86 -18.34
C ASN A 30 -19.39 14.24 -17.89
N ALA A 31 -19.36 15.22 -18.81
CA ALA A 31 -18.87 16.57 -18.55
C ALA A 31 -19.60 17.27 -17.39
N ALA A 32 -20.86 16.89 -17.11
CA ALA A 32 -21.62 17.38 -15.96
C ALA A 32 -21.09 16.82 -14.63
N ALA A 33 -20.63 15.55 -14.60
CA ALA A 33 -19.99 14.95 -13.43
C ALA A 33 -18.58 15.52 -13.18
N VAL A 34 -17.88 15.90 -14.25
CA VAL A 34 -16.58 16.58 -14.17
C VAL A 34 -16.73 17.97 -13.55
N LYS A 35 -17.76 18.75 -13.93
CA LYS A 35 -18.06 20.06 -13.32
C LYS A 35 -18.50 19.95 -11.85
N ALA A 36 -19.28 18.94 -11.47
CA ALA A 36 -19.66 18.71 -10.07
C ALA A 36 -18.47 18.30 -9.18
N GLY A 37 -17.48 17.61 -9.75
CA GLY A 37 -16.23 17.24 -9.05
C GLY A 37 -15.21 18.38 -8.86
N GLN A 38 -15.46 19.55 -9.48
CA GLN A 38 -14.68 20.77 -9.31
C GLN A 38 -15.19 21.68 -8.18
N ALA A 39 -16.17 21.20 -7.38
CA ALA A 39 -16.45 21.81 -6.09
C ALA A 39 -15.12 21.94 -5.32
N HIS A 40 -14.82 23.17 -4.87
CA HIS A 40 -13.55 23.65 -4.32
C HIS A 40 -12.91 22.64 -3.34
N ARG A 41 -12.21 21.63 -3.86
CA ARG A 41 -11.48 20.67 -3.02
C ARG A 41 -10.25 21.39 -2.53
N GLU A 42 -10.18 21.60 -1.21
CA GLU A 42 -8.98 22.15 -0.60
C GLU A 42 -7.74 21.40 -1.12
N PRO A 43 -6.68 22.13 -1.50
CA PRO A 43 -5.43 21.51 -1.90
C PRO A 43 -4.91 20.54 -0.82
N VAL A 44 -4.37 19.40 -1.24
CA VAL A 44 -3.79 18.43 -0.32
C VAL A 44 -2.50 18.99 0.25
N ARG A 45 -2.46 19.15 1.58
CA ARG A 45 -1.27 19.41 2.38
C ARG A 45 -1.01 18.15 3.18
N GLY A 46 -0.33 17.22 2.53
CA GLY A 46 -0.18 15.85 3.00
C GLY A 46 1.18 15.55 3.62
N VAL A 47 1.20 14.67 4.62
CA VAL A 47 2.44 14.12 5.18
C VAL A 47 2.40 12.60 5.19
N TRP A 48 3.53 11.95 4.96
CA TRP A 48 3.69 10.51 5.17
C TRP A 48 4.03 10.24 6.62
N LEU A 49 3.30 9.31 7.24
CA LEU A 49 3.56 8.87 8.61
C LEU A 49 3.97 7.39 8.54
N THR A 50 5.29 7.17 8.63
CA THR A 50 5.97 5.91 8.39
C THR A 50 6.02 5.06 9.66
N THR A 51 5.63 3.79 9.55
CA THR A 51 5.61 2.85 10.68
C THR A 51 6.69 1.79 10.62
N VAL A 52 7.17 1.46 9.41
CA VAL A 52 8.29 0.54 9.21
C VAL A 52 9.52 1.06 9.93
N SER A 53 10.22 0.15 10.61
CA SER A 53 11.37 0.47 11.46
C SER A 53 11.07 1.49 12.57
N ARG A 54 9.79 1.74 12.89
CA ARG A 54 9.36 2.74 13.89
C ARG A 54 9.91 4.14 13.59
N LEU A 55 10.05 4.49 12.30
CA LEU A 55 10.73 5.71 11.85
C LEU A 55 10.04 6.98 12.35
N ASP A 56 8.72 7.09 12.09
CA ASP A 56 7.94 8.20 12.61
C ASP A 56 7.17 7.77 13.87
N TRP A 57 6.53 6.61 13.82
CA TRP A 57 5.67 6.08 14.90
C TRP A 57 5.58 4.55 14.79
N PRO A 58 5.39 3.79 15.88
CA PRO A 58 5.36 4.23 17.28
C PRO A 58 6.77 4.51 17.83
N PRO A 59 6.90 5.24 18.95
CA PRO A 59 8.19 5.45 19.59
C PRO A 59 8.86 4.13 19.95
N VAL A 60 10.17 4.02 19.75
CA VAL A 60 10.96 2.83 20.15
C VAL A 60 10.80 2.54 21.66
N GLY A 61 10.69 3.59 22.47
CA GLY A 61 10.39 3.50 23.91
C GLY A 61 9.12 2.68 24.25
N SER A 62 8.15 2.64 23.34
CA SER A 62 6.88 1.94 23.59
C SER A 62 7.06 0.41 23.60
N ILE A 63 7.93 -0.15 22.77
CA ILE A 63 8.12 -1.61 22.72
C ILE A 63 9.06 -2.14 23.80
N ILE A 64 9.82 -1.25 24.45
CA ILE A 64 10.65 -1.58 25.63
C ILE A 64 9.95 -1.27 26.95
N ALA A 65 8.70 -0.80 26.89
CA ALA A 65 7.92 -0.49 28.09
C ALA A 65 7.67 -1.74 28.95
N SER A 66 7.63 -1.55 30.26
CA SER A 66 7.49 -2.65 31.23
C SER A 66 6.10 -3.31 31.21
N THR A 67 5.05 -2.62 30.75
CA THR A 67 3.69 -3.17 30.67
C THR A 67 2.98 -2.81 29.37
N PRO A 68 1.99 -3.63 28.92
CA PRO A 68 1.14 -3.31 27.77
C PRO A 68 0.44 -1.95 27.88
N GLU A 69 -0.03 -1.57 29.06
CA GLU A 69 -0.75 -0.30 29.29
C GLU A 69 0.17 0.91 29.08
N SER A 70 1.41 0.82 29.57
CA SER A 70 2.43 1.85 29.35
C SER A 70 2.77 1.98 27.87
N ARG A 71 2.95 0.86 27.16
CA ARG A 71 3.16 0.84 25.70
C ARG A 71 2.02 1.52 24.95
N ILE A 72 0.77 1.10 25.20
CA ILE A 72 -0.42 1.65 24.53
C ILE A 72 -0.53 3.15 24.80
N THR A 73 -0.29 3.57 26.05
CA THR A 73 -0.35 4.98 26.45
C THR A 73 0.71 5.81 25.70
N GLN A 74 1.96 5.35 25.66
CA GLN A 74 3.03 6.02 24.91
C GLN A 74 2.70 6.12 23.43
N GLN A 75 2.17 5.06 22.83
CA GLN A 75 1.78 5.03 21.42
C GLN A 75 0.67 6.04 21.11
N LYS A 76 -0.38 6.07 21.93
CA LYS A 76 -1.50 6.99 21.77
C LYS A 76 -1.09 8.44 21.96
N LEU A 77 -0.37 8.75 23.03
CA LEU A 77 0.11 10.11 23.31
C LEU A 77 1.06 10.63 22.23
N ALA A 78 1.98 9.79 21.75
CA ALA A 78 2.88 10.17 20.66
C ALA A 78 2.14 10.43 19.35
N LEU A 79 1.07 9.67 19.06
CA LEU A 79 0.25 9.91 17.86
C LEU A 79 -0.55 11.21 17.98
N ILE A 80 -1.19 11.43 19.13
CA ILE A 80 -1.90 12.69 19.46
C ILE A 80 -0.99 13.89 19.25
N ALA A 81 0.19 13.88 19.88
CA ALA A 81 1.15 14.98 19.81
C ALA A 81 1.62 15.25 18.37
N LYS A 82 1.79 14.19 17.55
CA LYS A 82 2.11 14.35 16.13
C LYS A 82 0.97 15.01 15.37
N LEU A 83 -0.27 14.54 15.55
CA LEU A 83 -1.43 15.09 14.87
C LEU A 83 -1.69 16.55 15.28
N ASP A 84 -1.54 16.90 16.56
CA ASP A 84 -1.62 18.29 17.03
C ASP A 84 -0.58 19.17 16.34
N ASN A 85 0.66 18.69 16.26
CA ASN A 85 1.73 19.44 15.60
C ASN A 85 1.46 19.60 14.09
N LEU A 86 1.00 18.55 13.42
CA LEU A 86 0.63 18.60 12.00
C LEU A 86 -0.52 19.58 11.76
N GLN A 87 -1.52 19.62 12.64
CA GLN A 87 -2.66 20.54 12.53
C GLN A 87 -2.19 21.99 12.64
N ARG A 88 -1.34 22.28 13.63
CA ARG A 88 -0.72 23.60 13.84
C ARG A 88 0.09 24.07 12.62
N LEU A 89 0.69 23.13 11.89
CA LEU A 89 1.43 23.40 10.65
C LEU A 89 0.53 23.50 9.41
N GLY A 90 -0.79 23.37 9.55
CA GLY A 90 -1.76 23.46 8.45
C GLY A 90 -1.87 22.19 7.60
N ILE A 91 -1.31 21.06 8.03
CA ILE A 91 -1.48 19.77 7.34
C ILE A 91 -2.93 19.33 7.46
N ASN A 92 -3.51 18.89 6.34
CA ASN A 92 -4.91 18.44 6.27
C ASN A 92 -5.07 16.95 5.90
N THR A 93 -3.97 16.27 5.55
CA THR A 93 -4.00 14.88 5.10
C THR A 93 -2.80 14.09 5.65
N VAL A 94 -3.04 12.88 6.17
CA VAL A 94 -2.00 11.96 6.62
C VAL A 94 -2.04 10.68 5.80
N PHE A 95 -0.91 10.30 5.19
CA PHE A 95 -0.69 9.01 4.56
C PHE A 95 -0.11 8.05 5.62
N PHE A 96 -0.98 7.32 6.30
CA PHE A 96 -0.61 6.48 7.43
C PHE A 96 -0.22 5.07 6.96
N GLN A 97 1.00 4.62 7.28
CA GLN A 97 1.49 3.30 6.89
C GLN A 97 0.82 2.18 7.71
N VAL A 98 -0.33 1.72 7.23
CA VAL A 98 -1.09 0.65 7.90
C VAL A 98 -0.50 -0.74 7.65
N LYS A 99 0.15 -0.93 6.49
CA LYS A 99 0.79 -2.20 6.09
C LYS A 99 2.26 -1.94 5.73
N PRO A 100 3.19 -1.93 6.69
CA PRO A 100 4.62 -1.71 6.43
C PRO A 100 5.28 -2.88 5.66
N ASP A 101 4.80 -4.10 5.91
CA ASP A 101 5.26 -5.37 5.32
C ASP A 101 4.17 -6.44 5.37
N GLY A 102 4.51 -7.72 5.55
CA GLY A 102 3.59 -8.87 5.63
C GLY A 102 2.65 -8.86 6.83
N THR A 103 2.60 -7.77 7.59
CA THR A 103 1.82 -7.58 8.81
C THR A 103 0.86 -6.38 8.73
N ALA A 104 -0.01 -6.21 9.73
CA ALA A 104 -1.04 -5.18 9.79
C ALA A 104 -0.98 -4.35 11.08
N LEU A 105 -1.32 -3.07 10.97
CA LEU A 105 -1.54 -2.14 12.09
C LEU A 105 -3.04 -1.90 12.36
N TRP A 106 -3.89 -2.83 11.93
CA TRP A 106 -5.34 -2.84 12.14
C TRP A 106 -5.79 -4.28 12.41
N ARG A 107 -6.99 -4.46 12.97
CA ARG A 107 -7.56 -5.81 13.11
C ARG A 107 -7.83 -6.40 11.72
N SER A 108 -7.04 -7.41 11.33
CA SER A 108 -7.13 -8.06 10.03
C SER A 108 -7.44 -9.55 10.17
N ASP A 109 -8.32 -10.05 9.31
CA ASP A 109 -8.60 -11.49 9.20
C ASP A 109 -7.62 -12.22 8.25
N ILE A 110 -6.68 -11.48 7.64
CA ILE A 110 -5.78 -12.01 6.59
C ILE A 110 -4.28 -11.77 6.86
N LEU A 111 -3.93 -10.83 7.74
CA LEU A 111 -2.54 -10.48 8.05
C LEU A 111 -2.32 -10.46 9.57
N PRO A 112 -1.22 -11.04 10.07
CA PRO A 112 -0.90 -10.98 11.49
C PRO A 112 -0.59 -9.54 11.92
N TRP A 113 -0.72 -9.27 13.23
CA TRP A 113 -0.30 -7.99 13.81
C TRP A 113 1.17 -7.68 13.56
N SER A 114 1.48 -6.41 13.35
CA SER A 114 2.84 -5.95 13.10
C SER A 114 3.69 -5.92 14.36
N ASP A 115 4.93 -6.38 14.24
CA ASP A 115 5.92 -6.24 15.29
C ASP A 115 6.14 -4.76 15.64
N MET A 116 5.90 -3.82 14.72
CA MET A 116 6.05 -2.38 14.98
C MET A 116 5.34 -1.94 16.27
N LEU A 117 4.23 -2.60 16.62
CA LEU A 117 3.41 -2.26 17.79
C LEU A 117 3.88 -2.90 19.09
N THR A 118 4.33 -4.15 19.08
CA THR A 118 4.62 -4.95 20.30
C THR A 118 6.06 -5.44 20.40
N GLY A 119 6.80 -5.42 19.29
CA GLY A 119 8.08 -6.07 19.11
C GLY A 119 7.98 -7.51 18.60
N LYS A 120 6.78 -8.09 18.48
CA LYS A 120 6.57 -9.48 18.04
C LYS A 120 5.51 -9.59 16.95
N ILE A 121 5.81 -10.37 15.91
CA ILE A 121 4.84 -10.64 14.84
C ILE A 121 3.64 -11.43 15.38
N GLY A 122 2.43 -10.96 15.08
CA GLY A 122 1.17 -11.61 15.42
C GLY A 122 0.64 -11.35 16.83
N GLU A 123 1.40 -10.69 17.70
CA GLU A 123 0.93 -10.34 19.05
C GLU A 123 -0.09 -9.19 19.00
N TYR A 124 -1.29 -9.41 19.56
CA TYR A 124 -2.31 -8.38 19.66
C TYR A 124 -1.80 -7.21 20.53
N PRO A 125 -1.80 -5.96 20.01
CA PRO A 125 -1.24 -4.82 20.75
C PRO A 125 -2.07 -4.37 21.95
N GLY A 126 -3.31 -4.86 22.10
CA GLY A 126 -4.25 -4.47 23.15
C GLY A 126 -5.30 -3.44 22.72
N TYR A 127 -5.20 -2.90 21.49
CA TYR A 127 -6.16 -1.94 20.91
C TYR A 127 -6.11 -1.98 19.38
N ASP A 128 -6.98 -1.24 18.68
CA ASP A 128 -6.88 -1.04 17.23
C ASP A 128 -6.19 0.31 16.92
N PRO A 129 -4.94 0.31 16.41
CA PRO A 129 -4.20 1.53 16.11
C PRO A 129 -4.76 2.33 14.94
N LEU A 130 -5.31 1.67 13.92
CA LEU A 130 -5.90 2.34 12.78
C LEU A 130 -7.18 3.05 13.19
N GLN A 131 -8.05 2.39 13.97
CA GLN A 131 -9.24 3.05 14.50
C GLN A 131 -8.87 4.29 15.32
N PHE A 132 -7.90 4.17 16.23
CA PHE A 132 -7.44 5.29 17.04
C PHE A 132 -6.85 6.43 16.19
N MET A 133 -6.06 6.12 15.16
CA MET A 133 -5.53 7.11 14.21
C MET A 133 -6.66 7.85 13.48
N LEU A 134 -7.69 7.14 13.02
CA LEU A 134 -8.84 7.72 12.32
C LEU A 134 -9.62 8.65 13.26
N ASP A 135 -9.93 8.19 14.47
CA ASP A 135 -10.68 8.97 15.45
C ASP A 135 -9.94 10.29 15.79
N GLU A 136 -8.64 10.22 16.08
CA GLU A 136 -7.85 11.39 16.43
C GLU A 136 -7.60 12.33 15.24
N ALA A 137 -7.41 11.81 14.03
CA ALA A 137 -7.24 12.63 12.83
C ALA A 137 -8.55 13.36 12.48
N HIS A 138 -9.70 12.67 12.55
CA HIS A 138 -11.00 13.27 12.24
C HIS A 138 -11.41 14.35 13.23
N LYS A 139 -11.07 14.21 14.53
CA LYS A 139 -11.24 15.30 15.53
C LYS A 139 -10.53 16.59 15.13
N ARG A 140 -9.46 16.50 14.33
CA ARG A 140 -8.64 17.61 13.86
C ARG A 140 -8.98 18.07 12.44
N GLY A 141 -10.02 17.50 11.84
CA GLY A 141 -10.40 17.78 10.44
C GLY A 141 -9.41 17.24 9.41
N MET A 142 -8.57 16.28 9.77
CA MET A 142 -7.59 15.68 8.86
C MET A 142 -8.16 14.45 8.15
N LYS A 143 -7.85 14.32 6.86
CA LYS A 143 -8.11 13.10 6.09
C LYS A 143 -7.01 12.08 6.33
N VAL A 144 -7.36 10.80 6.32
CA VAL A 144 -6.39 9.71 6.43
C VAL A 144 -6.43 8.85 5.17
N HIS A 145 -5.27 8.67 4.55
CA HIS A 145 -5.06 7.74 3.44
C HIS A 145 -4.26 6.56 3.96
N ALA A 146 -4.83 5.36 3.84
CA ALA A 146 -4.15 4.15 4.23
C ALA A 146 -3.05 3.79 3.20
N TRP A 147 -1.80 3.75 3.67
CA TRP A 147 -0.64 3.39 2.86
C TRP A 147 -0.26 1.91 3.07
N PHE A 148 -0.20 1.18 1.95
CA PHE A 148 0.19 -0.21 1.90
C PHE A 148 1.51 -0.42 1.17
N ASN A 149 2.37 -1.27 1.71
CA ASN A 149 3.44 -1.92 0.96
C ASN A 149 2.91 -3.26 0.42
N PRO A 150 2.68 -3.40 -0.90
CA PRO A 150 1.95 -4.54 -1.44
C PRO A 150 2.74 -5.85 -1.40
N TYR A 151 4.06 -5.79 -1.66
CA TYR A 151 4.86 -6.98 -1.92
C TYR A 151 5.82 -7.33 -0.79
N ARG A 152 6.16 -6.38 0.10
CA ARG A 152 7.09 -6.69 1.19
C ARG A 152 6.43 -7.64 2.19
N VAL A 153 7.13 -8.72 2.51
CA VAL A 153 6.75 -9.68 3.56
C VAL A 153 7.57 -9.46 4.82
N SER A 154 8.86 -9.18 4.68
CA SER A 154 9.72 -8.75 5.78
C SER A 154 10.85 -7.86 5.28
N VAL A 155 11.26 -6.89 6.10
CA VAL A 155 12.40 -5.99 5.82
C VAL A 155 13.76 -6.68 5.97
N ASN A 156 13.82 -7.84 6.63
CA ASN A 156 15.08 -8.53 6.91
C ASN A 156 14.93 -10.07 6.82
N THR A 157 16.05 -10.79 6.74
CA THR A 157 16.10 -12.27 6.76
C THR A 157 16.88 -12.80 7.97
N LYS A 158 16.84 -12.12 9.11
CA LYS A 158 17.51 -12.57 10.33
C LYS A 158 16.86 -13.87 10.83
N PRO A 159 17.63 -14.81 11.42
CA PRO A 159 17.08 -16.06 11.95
C PRO A 159 15.91 -15.84 12.93
N SER A 160 15.98 -14.82 13.79
CA SER A 160 14.90 -14.48 14.72
C SER A 160 13.61 -14.08 14.00
N THR A 161 13.70 -13.23 12.97
CA THR A 161 12.54 -12.83 12.16
C THR A 161 11.94 -14.01 11.40
N ILE A 162 12.77 -14.91 10.86
CA ILE A 162 12.27 -16.13 10.20
C ILE A 162 11.58 -17.06 11.21
N ALA A 163 12.13 -17.20 12.42
CA ALA A 163 11.53 -18.00 13.48
C ALA A 163 10.16 -17.44 13.89
N GLU A 164 10.05 -16.12 14.10
CA GLU A 164 8.76 -15.47 14.39
C GLU A 164 7.74 -15.67 13.27
N LEU A 165 8.14 -15.49 12.01
CA LEU A 165 7.25 -15.76 10.87
C LEU A 165 6.77 -17.22 10.85
N ASN A 166 7.65 -18.18 11.13
CA ASN A 166 7.27 -19.60 11.22
C ASN A 166 6.30 -19.88 12.38
N ASN A 167 6.49 -19.23 13.52
CA ASN A 167 5.62 -19.38 14.69
C ASN A 167 4.19 -18.88 14.47
N THR A 168 3.96 -18.06 13.43
CA THR A 168 2.59 -17.62 13.08
C THR A 168 1.69 -18.75 12.55
N LEU A 169 2.22 -19.94 12.25
CA LEU A 169 1.43 -21.05 11.72
C LEU A 169 0.29 -21.48 12.65
N THR A 170 0.46 -21.34 13.96
CA THR A 170 -0.56 -21.66 14.96
C THR A 170 -1.41 -20.44 15.36
N GLN A 171 -1.17 -19.28 14.75
CA GLN A 171 -1.89 -18.03 14.99
C GLN A 171 -2.95 -17.79 13.91
N VAL A 172 -3.97 -16.99 14.25
CA VAL A 172 -5.01 -16.58 13.30
C VAL A 172 -5.05 -15.04 13.24
N PRO A 173 -4.80 -14.41 12.08
CA PRO A 173 -4.32 -15.03 10.83
C PRO A 173 -2.81 -15.31 10.84
N ALA A 174 -2.39 -16.39 10.18
CA ALA A 174 -0.98 -16.72 9.97
C ALA A 174 -0.33 -15.85 8.88
N SER A 175 1.00 -15.74 8.90
CA SER A 175 1.74 -14.97 7.90
C SER A 175 1.64 -15.60 6.50
N VAL A 176 1.56 -14.76 5.46
CA VAL A 176 1.71 -15.18 4.06
C VAL A 176 3.01 -15.96 3.82
N PHE A 177 4.04 -15.71 4.63
CA PHE A 177 5.30 -16.43 4.59
C PHE A 177 5.14 -17.93 4.82
N VAL A 178 4.28 -18.34 5.76
CA VAL A 178 4.05 -19.76 6.07
C VAL A 178 2.95 -20.36 5.22
N LEU A 179 1.88 -19.61 4.95
CA LEU A 179 0.74 -20.08 4.17
C LEU A 179 1.07 -20.30 2.69
N HIS A 180 1.97 -19.48 2.14
CA HIS A 180 2.28 -19.50 0.71
C HIS A 180 3.79 -19.38 0.46
N ARG A 181 4.57 -20.31 1.02
CA ARG A 181 6.04 -20.38 0.87
C ARG A 181 6.51 -20.23 -0.59
N ASN A 182 5.77 -20.81 -1.53
CA ASN A 182 6.06 -20.75 -2.97
C ASN A 182 5.98 -19.33 -3.57
N TRP A 183 5.21 -18.42 -2.97
CA TRP A 183 5.09 -17.02 -3.40
C TRP A 183 6.28 -16.16 -2.97
N ILE A 184 7.06 -16.62 -1.98
CA ILE A 184 8.11 -15.82 -1.35
C ILE A 184 9.39 -15.86 -2.18
N ARG A 185 10.03 -14.70 -2.30
CA ARG A 185 11.36 -14.53 -2.89
C ARG A 185 12.22 -13.70 -1.97
N THR A 186 13.46 -14.12 -1.81
CA THR A 186 14.49 -13.31 -1.16
C THR A 186 15.05 -12.32 -2.16
N ARG A 187 15.03 -11.04 -1.81
CA ARG A 187 15.67 -9.96 -2.58
C ARG A 187 16.62 -9.23 -1.66
N GLN A 188 17.92 -9.29 -1.98
CA GLN A 188 19.00 -8.85 -1.09
C GLN A 188 18.87 -9.51 0.29
N ARG A 189 18.50 -8.75 1.32
CA ARG A 189 18.30 -9.21 2.70
C ARG A 189 16.83 -9.13 3.14
N SER A 190 15.88 -9.01 2.23
CA SER A 190 14.45 -8.86 2.52
C SER A 190 13.61 -9.95 1.86
N LEU A 191 12.41 -10.17 2.38
CA LEU A 191 11.42 -11.10 1.81
C LEU A 191 10.33 -10.33 1.09
N CYS A 192 10.03 -10.73 -0.14
CA CYS A 192 8.96 -10.17 -0.95
C CYS A 192 8.08 -11.26 -1.55
N SER A 193 6.80 -11.00 -1.72
CA SER A 193 5.93 -11.80 -2.58
C SER A 193 6.26 -11.54 -4.05
N ARG A 194 6.12 -12.57 -4.88
CA ARG A 194 6.39 -12.52 -6.32
C ARG A 194 5.24 -11.82 -7.07
N PRO A 195 5.49 -10.69 -7.77
CA PRO A 195 4.48 -10.09 -8.66
C PRO A 195 4.11 -11.05 -9.80
N GLY A 196 2.84 -11.05 -10.21
CA GLY A 196 2.35 -11.85 -11.34
C GLY A 196 2.11 -13.34 -11.08
N HIS A 197 2.23 -13.81 -9.82
CA HIS A 197 1.76 -15.14 -9.46
C HIS A 197 0.25 -15.08 -9.20
N SER A 198 -0.55 -15.63 -10.11
CA SER A 198 -1.99 -15.79 -9.91
C SER A 198 -2.24 -16.83 -8.82
N ARG A 199 -3.17 -16.56 -7.91
CA ARG A 199 -3.73 -17.63 -7.07
C ARG A 199 -4.41 -18.61 -8.02
N SER A 200 -3.86 -19.81 -8.17
CA SER A 200 -4.64 -20.92 -8.71
C SER A 200 -5.80 -21.12 -7.74
N ALA A 201 -7.03 -20.93 -8.24
CA ALA A 201 -8.25 -21.12 -7.47
C ALA A 201 -8.41 -22.58 -7.04
#